data_AF-A0AAV8ZDC3-F1
#
_entry.id   AF-A0AAV8ZDC3-F1
#
_cell.length_a   1.000
_cell.length_b   1.000
_cell.length_c   1.000
_cell.angle_alpha   90.00
_cell.angle_beta   90.00
_cell.angle_gamma   90.00
#
_symmetry.space_group_name_H-M   'P 1'
#
loop_
_entity.id
_entity.type
_entity.pdbx_description
1 polymer ?
#
loop_
_entity_poly.entity_id
_entity_poly.type
_entity_poly.pdbx_seq_one_letter_code
_entity_poly.pdbx_strand_id
1 'polypeptide(L)'
;MGHVRRVPSKRQAVVDDDTKLNLLLALEENPITPARQLARDSNLNHKTVLKILKYEKKRPYKMQAVQELLEGDPDRRVEFCDLLMTCIDQNQLSLEWIVFSDEATFTLNCRYWAEENPHWMRELLLSAHRKLMCGPE
;
A
#
# COMPACT_ATOMS: atom_id res chain seq x y z
N MET A 1 -45.60 -8.85 5.01
CA MET A 1 -44.93 -7.73 5.72
C MET A 1 -43.64 -7.41 4.99
N GLY A 2 -43.65 -6.44 4.07
CA GLY A 2 -42.48 -6.08 3.25
C GLY A 2 -41.47 -5.26 4.06
N HIS A 3 -40.23 -5.69 4.09
CA HIS A 3 -39.15 -4.98 4.76
C HIS A 3 -38.72 -3.79 3.88
N VAL A 4 -39.11 -2.57 4.26
CA VAL A 4 -38.67 -1.35 3.57
C VAL A 4 -37.16 -1.18 3.81
N ARG A 5 -36.34 -1.52 2.82
CA ARG A 5 -34.91 -1.19 2.83
C ARG A 5 -34.79 0.33 2.77
N ARG A 6 -34.36 0.97 3.86
CA ARG A 6 -33.98 2.39 3.83
C ARG A 6 -32.83 2.56 2.85
N VAL A 7 -33.08 3.23 1.72
CA VAL A 7 -32.02 3.65 0.81
C VAL A 7 -31.22 4.73 1.55
N PRO A 8 -29.91 4.55 1.79
CA PRO A 8 -29.13 5.57 2.46
C PRO A 8 -29.10 6.82 1.57
N SER A 9 -29.74 7.90 2.02
CA SER A 9 -29.60 9.23 1.42
C SER A 9 -28.12 9.59 1.44
N LYS A 10 -27.49 9.72 0.26
CA LYS A 10 -26.12 10.24 0.13
C LYS A 10 -26.15 11.73 0.47
N ARG A 11 -26.15 12.08 1.77
CA ARG A 11 -25.96 13.46 2.20
C ARG A 11 -24.52 13.84 1.91
N GLN A 12 -24.32 14.68 0.90
CA GLN A 12 -23.03 15.32 0.64
C GLN A 12 -22.66 16.15 1.87
N ALA A 13 -21.37 16.16 2.22
CA ALA A 13 -20.92 17.09 3.24
C ALA A 13 -21.12 18.51 2.69
N VAL A 14 -21.74 19.39 3.47
CA VAL A 14 -21.80 20.82 3.13
C VAL A 14 -20.39 21.35 3.33
N VAL A 15 -19.64 21.37 2.24
CA VAL A 15 -18.27 21.86 2.15
C VAL A 15 -18.24 22.77 0.93
N ASP A 16 -17.54 23.88 1.07
CA ASP A 16 -17.30 24.83 0.01
C ASP A 16 -16.64 24.15 -1.21
N ASP A 17 -17.07 24.54 -2.42
CA ASP A 17 -16.66 23.87 -3.66
C ASP A 17 -15.16 24.08 -3.95
N ASP A 18 -14.62 25.26 -3.62
CA ASP A 18 -13.19 25.54 -3.78
C ASP A 18 -12.35 24.69 -2.81
N THR A 19 -12.79 24.57 -1.56
CA THR A 19 -12.15 23.72 -0.56
C THR A 19 -12.14 22.25 -0.99
N LYS A 20 -13.27 21.77 -1.55
CA LYS A 20 -13.39 20.41 -2.09
C LYS A 20 -12.46 20.22 -3.29
N LEU A 21 -12.41 21.18 -4.21
CA LEU A 21 -11.55 21.13 -5.39
C LEU A 21 -10.07 21.04 -4.98
N ASN A 22 -9.62 21.91 -4.08
CA ASN A 22 -8.24 21.92 -3.59
C ASN A 22 -7.84 20.59 -2.93
N LEU A 23 -8.75 19.98 -2.16
CA LEU A 23 -8.52 18.66 -1.57
C LEU A 23 -8.32 17.58 -2.64
N LEU A 24 -9.15 17.58 -3.68
CA LEU A 24 -9.06 16.58 -4.75
C LEU A 24 -7.82 16.78 -5.61
N LEU A 25 -7.43 18.03 -5.89
CA LEU A 25 -6.18 18.34 -6.58
C LEU A 25 -4.96 17.84 -5.78
N ALA A 26 -4.89 18.14 -4.48
CA ALA A 26 -3.82 17.66 -3.62
C ALA A 26 -3.73 16.13 -3.55
N LEU A 27 -4.89 15.46 -3.58
CA LEU A 27 -4.93 13.99 -3.64
C LEU A 27 -4.45 13.45 -5.00
N GLU A 28 -4.76 14.13 -6.10
CA GLU A 28 -4.32 13.72 -7.43
C GLU A 28 -2.80 13.92 -7.60
N GLU A 29 -2.25 15.00 -7.05
CA GLU A 29 -0.80 15.26 -6.99
C GLU A 29 -0.07 14.20 -6.14
N ASN A 30 -0.66 13.82 -5.00
CA ASN A 30 -0.08 12.85 -4.09
C ASN A 30 -1.12 11.84 -3.57
N PRO A 31 -1.35 10.72 -4.29
CA PRO A 31 -2.41 9.78 -3.97
C PRO A 31 -2.13 8.93 -2.73
N ILE A 32 -0.89 8.89 -2.23
CA ILE A 32 -0.52 8.18 -1.00
C ILE A 32 -0.77 9.00 0.27
N THR A 33 -1.26 10.25 0.12
CA THR A 33 -1.49 11.14 1.26
C THR A 33 -2.53 10.53 2.22
N PRO A 34 -2.22 10.37 3.51
CA PRO A 34 -3.18 9.87 4.49
C PRO A 34 -4.39 10.80 4.60
N ALA A 35 -5.60 10.24 4.70
CA ALA A 35 -6.81 11.05 4.86
C ALA A 35 -6.78 11.98 6.09
N ARG A 36 -6.01 11.65 7.14
CA ARG A 36 -5.79 12.52 8.31
C ARG A 36 -4.89 13.71 8.00
N GLN A 37 -3.96 13.56 7.06
CA GLN A 37 -3.13 14.66 6.60
C GLN A 37 -3.96 15.60 5.73
N LEU A 38 -4.68 15.06 4.73
CA LEU A 38 -5.65 15.84 3.93
C LEU A 38 -6.66 16.61 4.78
N ALA A 39 -7.14 16.00 5.87
CA ALA A 39 -8.04 16.68 6.81
C ALA A 39 -7.38 17.88 7.51
N ARG A 40 -6.11 17.76 7.89
CA ARG A 40 -5.36 18.86 8.49
C ARG A 40 -5.09 19.97 7.48
N ASP A 41 -4.67 19.59 6.27
CA ASP A 41 -4.27 20.54 5.21
C ASP A 41 -5.48 21.34 4.70
N SER A 42 -6.65 20.69 4.58
CA SER A 42 -7.89 21.35 4.17
C SER A 42 -8.72 21.93 5.33
N ASN A 43 -8.22 21.87 6.57
CA ASN A 43 -8.95 22.29 7.79
C ASN A 43 -10.36 21.67 7.92
N LEU A 44 -10.51 20.40 7.55
CA LEU A 44 -11.76 19.65 7.62
C LEU A 44 -11.69 18.56 8.68
N ASN A 45 -12.85 18.13 9.17
CA ASN A 45 -12.91 16.92 9.98
C ASN A 45 -12.54 15.70 9.11
N HIS A 46 -11.71 14.79 9.64
CA HIS A 46 -11.37 13.52 9.00
C HIS A 46 -12.59 12.73 8.47
N LYS A 47 -13.72 12.72 9.20
CA LYS A 47 -14.95 12.06 8.73
C LYS A 47 -15.55 12.74 7.49
N THR A 48 -15.38 14.04 7.35
CA THR A 48 -15.84 14.82 6.20
C THR A 48 -15.00 14.49 4.97
N VAL A 49 -13.66 14.47 5.11
CA VAL A 49 -12.75 14.05 4.04
C VAL A 49 -13.10 12.64 3.54
N LEU A 50 -13.27 11.66 4.43
CA LEU A 50 -13.65 10.31 4.03
C LEU A 50 -15.00 10.24 3.28
N LYS A 51 -15.96 11.12 3.61
CA LYS A 51 -17.22 11.22 2.87
C LYS A 51 -17.02 11.79 1.47
N ILE A 52 -16.20 12.84 1.34
CA ILE A 52 -15.85 13.44 0.05
C ILE A 52 -15.19 12.38 -0.84
N LEU A 53 -14.14 11.72 -0.35
CA LEU A 53 -13.43 10.67 -1.09
C LEU A 53 -14.38 9.55 -1.55
N LYS A 54 -15.28 9.11 -0.67
CA LYS A 54 -16.29 8.09 -1.02
C LYS A 54 -17.29 8.57 -2.07
N TYR A 55 -17.68 9.85 -2.03
CA TYR A 55 -18.59 10.44 -3.00
C TYR A 55 -17.93 10.54 -4.38
N GLU A 56 -16.67 10.96 -4.40
CA GLU A 56 -15.80 11.02 -5.60
C GLU A 56 -15.25 9.64 -6.01
N LYS A 57 -15.81 8.55 -5.45
CA LYS A 57 -15.43 7.16 -5.72
C LYS A 57 -13.95 6.82 -5.49
N LYS A 58 -13.16 7.68 -4.85
CA LYS A 58 -11.79 7.41 -4.44
C LYS A 58 -11.79 6.39 -3.29
N ARG A 59 -11.20 5.22 -3.54
CA ARG A 59 -11.10 4.10 -2.60
C ARG A 59 -9.65 3.95 -2.11
N PRO A 60 -9.45 3.60 -0.84
CA PRO A 60 -8.13 3.33 -0.33
C PRO A 60 -7.71 1.90 -0.69
N TYR A 61 -6.60 1.76 -1.40
CA TYR A 61 -5.99 0.49 -1.75
C TYR A 61 -4.66 0.32 -1.05
N LYS A 62 -4.31 -0.91 -0.68
CA LYS A 62 -3.01 -1.20 -0.07
C LYS A 62 -1.95 -1.29 -1.17
N MET A 63 -0.84 -0.59 -0.97
CA MET A 63 0.35 -0.78 -1.81
C MET A 63 1.00 -2.13 -1.48
N GLN A 64 1.43 -2.87 -2.51
CA GLN A 64 2.18 -4.10 -2.33
C GLN A 64 3.68 -3.77 -2.34
N ALA A 65 4.36 -4.00 -1.23
CA ALA A 65 5.81 -3.96 -1.19
C ALA A 65 6.36 -5.32 -1.60
N VAL A 66 7.24 -5.36 -2.59
CA VAL A 66 7.93 -6.56 -3.05
C VAL A 66 9.44 -6.36 -2.92
N GLN A 67 10.20 -7.45 -2.82
CA GLN A 67 11.66 -7.36 -2.76
C GLN A 67 12.19 -6.87 -4.12
N GLU A 68 13.02 -5.82 -4.09
CA GLU A 68 13.78 -5.38 -5.27
C GLU A 68 14.84 -6.42 -5.61
N LEU A 69 14.92 -6.81 -6.89
CA LEU A 69 15.96 -7.71 -7.39
C LEU A 69 17.10 -6.88 -7.97
N LEU A 70 18.30 -7.06 -7.42
CA LEU A 70 19.50 -6.39 -7.90
C LEU A 70 20.07 -7.08 -9.14
N GLU A 71 20.90 -6.35 -9.89
CA GLU A 71 21.66 -6.89 -11.01
C GLU A 71 22.57 -8.04 -10.51
N GLY A 72 22.28 -9.27 -10.97
CA GLY A 72 22.95 -10.51 -10.55
C GLY A 72 22.18 -11.36 -9.54
N ASP A 73 21.09 -10.86 -8.93
CA ASP A 73 20.22 -11.69 -8.09
C ASP A 73 19.58 -12.86 -8.85
N PRO A 74 19.15 -12.73 -10.12
CA PRO A 74 18.64 -13.87 -10.88
C PRO A 74 19.66 -15.01 -10.98
N ASP A 75 20.90 -14.71 -11.33
CA ASP A 75 21.96 -15.71 -11.51
C ASP A 75 22.31 -16.38 -10.17
N ARG A 76 22.46 -15.58 -9.10
CA ARG A 76 22.73 -16.10 -7.74
C ARG A 76 21.62 -17.01 -7.22
N ARG A 77 20.36 -16.69 -7.54
CA ARG A 77 19.21 -17.53 -7.15
C ARG A 77 19.26 -18.88 -7.87
N VAL A 78 19.61 -18.90 -9.16
CA VAL A 78 19.78 -20.16 -9.91
C VAL A 78 20.94 -20.96 -9.35
N GLU A 79 22.11 -20.33 -9.16
CA GLU A 79 23.29 -20.99 -8.59
C GLU A 79 23.02 -21.58 -7.20
N PHE A 80 22.32 -20.84 -6.33
CA PHE A 80 21.90 -21.34 -5.03
C PHE A 80 21.01 -22.58 -5.14
N CYS A 81 20.04 -22.57 -6.05
CA CYS A 81 19.17 -23.72 -6.29
C CYS A 81 19.96 -24.94 -6.78
N ASP A 82 20.88 -24.77 -7.72
CA ASP A 82 21.71 -25.87 -8.25
C ASP A 82 22.61 -26.48 -7.17
N LEU A 83 23.21 -25.63 -6.33
CA LEU A 83 24.01 -26.07 -5.18
C LEU A 83 23.15 -26.83 -4.17
N LEU A 84 21.97 -26.30 -3.84
CA LEU A 84 21.06 -26.94 -2.88
C LEU A 84 20.62 -28.33 -3.37
N MET A 85 20.25 -28.43 -4.66
CA MET A 85 19.88 -29.70 -5.29
C MET A 85 21.03 -30.71 -5.23
N THR A 86 22.26 -30.27 -5.55
CA THR A 86 23.45 -31.14 -5.48
C THR A 86 23.70 -31.65 -4.06
N CYS A 87 23.57 -30.79 -3.04
CA CYS A 87 23.73 -31.18 -1.64
C CYS A 87 22.67 -32.21 -1.19
N ILE A 88 21.44 -32.09 -1.70
CA ILE A 88 20.36 -33.05 -1.42
C ILE A 88 20.67 -34.39 -2.10
N ASP A 89 21.04 -34.39 -3.38
CA ASP A 89 21.35 -35.60 -4.15
C ASP A 89 22.55 -36.37 -3.58
N GLN A 90 23.55 -35.64 -3.08
CA GLN A 90 24.72 -36.22 -2.40
C GLN A 90 24.45 -36.60 -0.94
N ASN A 91 23.21 -36.45 -0.47
CA ASN A 91 22.77 -36.76 0.88
C ASN A 91 23.56 -36.00 1.97
N GLN A 92 24.06 -34.82 1.63
CA GLN A 92 24.81 -33.91 2.52
C GLN A 92 23.90 -32.96 3.29
N LEU A 93 22.67 -32.78 2.80
CA LEU A 93 21.69 -31.88 3.39
C LEU A 93 20.30 -32.53 3.35
N SER A 94 19.67 -32.68 4.52
CA SER A 94 18.28 -33.09 4.62
C SER A 94 17.38 -31.85 4.74
N LEU A 95 16.32 -31.80 3.95
CA LEU A 95 15.31 -30.74 4.00
C LEU A 95 14.63 -30.67 5.38
N GLU A 96 14.58 -31.78 6.11
CA GLU A 96 13.98 -31.87 7.45
C GLU A 96 14.74 -31.05 8.51
N TRP A 97 16.01 -30.73 8.25
CA TRP A 97 16.85 -29.96 9.17
C TRP A 97 16.85 -28.46 8.86
N ILE A 98 16.20 -28.05 7.78
CA ILE A 98 16.15 -26.65 7.38
C ILE A 98 15.02 -25.96 8.13
N VAL A 99 15.38 -24.93 8.90
CA VAL A 99 14.42 -24.02 9.52
C VAL A 99 14.61 -22.64 8.90
N PHE A 100 13.55 -22.12 8.30
CA PHE A 100 13.53 -20.77 7.76
C PHE A 100 12.99 -19.80 8.80
N SER A 101 13.64 -18.65 8.94
CA SER A 101 13.15 -17.49 9.70
C SER A 101 13.26 -16.25 8.82
N ASP A 102 12.26 -15.39 8.84
CA ASP A 102 12.29 -14.09 8.18
C ASP A 102 12.11 -12.94 9.18
N GLU A 103 12.53 -11.75 8.77
CA GLU A 103 12.21 -10.51 9.48
C GLU A 103 11.06 -9.81 8.76
N ALA A 104 9.92 -9.69 9.43
CA ALA A 104 8.77 -8.98 8.90
C ALA A 104 8.77 -7.52 9.37
N THR A 105 8.94 -6.59 8.43
CA THR A 105 8.76 -5.15 8.71
C THR A 105 7.31 -4.75 8.53
N PHE A 106 6.61 -4.46 9.64
CA PHE A 106 5.25 -3.93 9.61
C PHE A 106 5.27 -2.42 9.40
N THR A 107 5.05 -1.97 8.16
CA THR A 107 4.84 -0.53 7.88
C THR A 107 3.39 -0.14 8.11
N LEU A 108 3.18 1.06 8.67
CA LEU A 108 1.84 1.57 8.95
C LEU A 108 1.13 1.94 7.64
N ASN A 109 0.39 0.97 7.07
CA ASN A 109 -0.66 1.15 6.06
C ASN A 109 -0.40 2.22 4.98
N CYS A 110 0.62 2.04 4.14
CA CYS A 110 0.75 2.79 2.89
C CYS A 110 -0.46 2.48 2.00
N ARG A 111 -1.44 3.38 2.02
CA ARG A 111 -2.64 3.30 1.19
C ARG A 111 -2.59 4.43 0.20
N TYR A 112 -2.96 4.13 -1.03
CA TYR A 112 -3.18 5.15 -2.04
C TYR A 112 -4.68 5.23 -2.37
N TRP A 113 -5.14 6.41 -2.76
CA TRP A 113 -6.53 6.66 -3.11
C TRP A 113 -6.71 6.74 -4.61
N ALA A 114 -7.53 5.87 -5.17
CA ALA A 114 -7.81 5.83 -6.60
C ALA A 114 -9.25 5.41 -6.87
N GLU A 115 -9.79 5.70 -8.05
CA GLU A 115 -11.14 5.23 -8.43
C GLU A 115 -11.14 3.72 -8.71
N GLU A 116 -10.10 3.25 -9.37
CA GLU A 116 -9.84 1.83 -9.66
C GLU A 116 -8.59 1.33 -8.94
N ASN A 117 -8.36 0.02 -8.92
CA ASN A 117 -7.16 -0.56 -8.32
C ASN A 117 -6.01 -0.54 -9.35
N PRO A 118 -5.01 0.36 -9.23
CA PRO A 118 -3.82 0.38 -10.08
C PRO A 118 -2.85 -0.78 -9.79
N HIS A 119 -3.15 -1.67 -8.83
CA HIS A 119 -2.28 -2.79 -8.48
C HIS A 119 -0.84 -2.34 -8.16
N TRP A 120 -0.74 -1.21 -7.46
CA TRP A 120 0.55 -0.55 -7.28
C TRP A 120 1.50 -1.40 -6.45
N MET A 121 2.59 -1.82 -7.10
CA MET A 121 3.71 -2.51 -6.49
C MET A 121 4.89 -1.56 -6.35
N ARG A 122 5.61 -1.66 -5.24
CA ARG A 122 6.87 -0.97 -5.00
C ARG A 122 7.92 -1.98 -4.63
N GLU A 123 9.00 -1.99 -5.38
CA GLU A 123 10.21 -2.73 -5.05
C GLU A 123 10.94 -2.00 -3.90
N LEU A 124 11.27 -2.74 -2.84
CA LEU A 124 11.99 -2.23 -1.69
C LEU A 124 13.24 -3.08 -1.45
N LEU A 125 14.38 -2.42 -1.27
CA LEU A 125 15.59 -3.02 -0.72
C LEU A 125 15.32 -3.44 0.73
N LEU A 126 15.19 -4.73 0.98
CA LEU A 126 14.93 -5.30 2.30
C LEU A 126 16.00 -4.92 3.36
N SER A 127 17.20 -4.52 2.93
CA SER A 127 18.32 -4.13 3.79
C SER A 127 18.42 -2.63 4.09
N ALA A 128 17.61 -1.78 3.48
CA ALA A 128 17.68 -0.35 3.75
C ALA A 128 16.93 -0.03 5.04
N HIS A 129 17.68 0.11 6.13
CA HIS A 129 17.34 0.84 7.35
C HIS A 129 17.07 2.34 7.10
N ARG A 130 16.54 2.71 5.93
CA ARG A 130 15.98 4.02 5.64
C ARG A 130 14.53 3.99 6.04
N LYS A 131 14.24 4.68 7.13
CA LYS A 131 12.93 5.27 7.39
C LYS A 131 12.35 5.70 6.05
N LEU A 132 11.29 5.03 5.60
CA LEU A 132 10.40 5.52 4.55
C LEU A 132 9.76 6.80 5.11
N MET A 133 10.49 7.92 5.03
CA MET A 133 9.90 9.23 5.15
C MET A 133 9.08 9.43 3.89
N CYS A 134 7.78 9.20 3.98
CA CYS A 134 6.84 9.78 3.04
C CYS A 134 6.81 11.29 3.28
N GLY A 135 7.57 12.05 2.49
CA GLY A 135 7.52 13.50 2.40
C GLY A 135 8.24 13.93 1.12
N PRO A 136 7.73 14.93 0.37
CA PRO A 136 8.44 15.48 -0.79
C PRO A 136 9.60 16.36 -0.30
N GLU A 137 10.69 16.39 -1.07
CA GLU A 137 11.73 17.43 -1.00
C GLU A 137 11.18 18.81 -1.39
#